data_AF-A0A929VR45-F1
#
_entry.id   AF-A0A929VR45-F1
#
_cell.length_a   1.000
_cell.length_b   1.000
_cell.length_c   1.000
_cell.angle_alpha   90.00
_cell.angle_beta   90.00
_cell.angle_gamma   90.00
#
_symmetry.space_group_name_H-M   'P 1'
#
loop_
_entity.id
_entity.type
_entity.pdbx_description
1 polymer ?
#
loop_
_entity_poly.entity_id
_entity_poly.type
_entity_poly.pdbx_seq_one_letter_code
_entity_poly.pdbx_strand_id
1 'polypeptide(L)'
;EDEAKVKEKLGANATRTEIAKAMGLSSGQYDAYRGYAHKELWFAKRAAAIELCKTHSQTETARILGEKSESNIRTYLNDEIAYRQGRVRNTAAELRKMVDGGDQYVGIGSGVPALMGVPQTTFDSALKALEVEGYKTHVIELKQINNPTNTTKHKVLTKGDVTKRDVYGNLDKIKYPGVTSIDKGLNYLGQVKPKSVSSDRIGILYGPDGGTKKDGLIELRRGVPDISMGEQKYAQVRIAVDDKYYLKGMAVYSDNLPKGVDIVFNTNKENTGKKTDAMKKMEIDPKTGKVDWENPFKSTIKTGSDLKYSSRFYTDKDGKKQQSTINIVNEQDEWSKWATNDTLPSQFLAKQPPALIQSQLKQVTDGQKARLKDIMSISNNTIKGIMLNNFAESCDKQSVHLKAAGLPRQTASVILPGPDVKEGEVFAPNYKNGERIALVRYPHGGKFEIPILTVNNNNPMAKKMIGADSTTAIGIHHTTAEQLSGADFDGDTVTCIPLNSRINIKSQPAVK
;
A
#
# COMPACT_ATOMS: atom_id res chain seq x y z
N GLU A 1 15.38 -2.62 -37.69
CA GLU A 1 15.28 -3.29 -39.01
C GLU A 1 13.90 -3.14 -39.62
N ASP A 2 12.81 -3.41 -38.89
CA ASP A 2 11.44 -3.30 -39.44
C ASP A 2 11.11 -1.90 -39.99
N GLU A 3 11.49 -0.83 -39.26
CA GLU A 3 11.32 0.55 -39.74
C GLU A 3 12.07 0.80 -41.05
N ALA A 4 13.26 0.20 -41.23
CA ALA A 4 14.05 0.32 -42.45
C ALA A 4 13.38 -0.42 -43.63
N LYS A 5 12.87 -1.63 -43.40
CA LYS A 5 12.11 -2.40 -44.40
C LYS A 5 10.84 -1.68 -44.85
N VAL A 6 10.19 -0.97 -43.95
CA VAL A 6 8.99 -0.17 -44.26
C VAL A 6 9.36 1.11 -45.02
N LYS A 7 10.45 1.79 -44.63
CA LYS A 7 10.96 2.97 -45.34
C LYS A 7 11.51 2.66 -46.73
N GLU A 8 12.05 1.46 -46.94
CA GLU A 8 12.44 0.99 -48.26
C GLU A 8 11.23 0.86 -49.20
N LYS A 9 10.07 0.47 -48.67
CA LYS A 9 8.81 0.34 -49.42
C LYS A 9 8.04 1.66 -49.59
N LEU A 10 8.06 2.53 -48.59
CA LEU A 10 7.29 3.78 -48.57
C LEU A 10 8.10 5.03 -48.96
N GLY A 11 9.41 4.88 -49.12
CA GLY A 11 10.34 5.99 -49.31
C GLY A 11 10.88 6.56 -47.99
N ALA A 12 12.09 7.13 -48.04
CA ALA A 12 12.80 7.63 -46.86
C ALA A 12 12.07 8.75 -46.09
N ASN A 13 11.14 9.44 -46.76
CA ASN A 13 10.36 10.55 -46.21
C ASN A 13 9.01 10.13 -45.62
N ALA A 14 8.72 8.82 -45.53
CA ALA A 14 7.49 8.32 -44.95
C ALA A 14 7.28 8.87 -43.52
N THR A 15 6.10 9.42 -43.29
CA THR A 15 5.72 10.02 -42.01
C THR A 15 5.55 8.94 -40.95
N ARG A 16 5.67 9.33 -39.67
CA ARG A 16 5.44 8.45 -38.51
C ARG A 16 4.13 7.67 -38.63
N THR A 17 3.05 8.33 -39.04
CA THR A 17 1.72 7.72 -39.14
C THR A 17 1.65 6.69 -40.28
N GLU A 18 2.32 6.95 -41.40
CA GLU A 18 2.39 6.03 -42.54
C GLU A 18 3.18 4.78 -42.21
N ILE A 19 4.32 4.94 -41.51
CA ILE A 19 5.12 3.81 -41.03
C ILE A 19 4.32 2.97 -40.03
N ALA A 20 3.67 3.62 -39.05
CA ALA A 20 2.83 2.92 -38.08
C ALA A 20 1.73 2.09 -38.78
N LYS A 21 1.03 2.70 -39.74
CA LYS A 21 -0.03 2.05 -40.51
C LYS A 21 0.49 0.87 -41.34
N ALA A 22 1.64 1.02 -42.00
CA ALA A 22 2.26 -0.06 -42.78
C ALA A 22 2.76 -1.23 -41.92
N MET A 23 3.04 -0.98 -40.64
CA MET A 23 3.35 -2.02 -39.65
C MET A 23 2.09 -2.62 -39.00
N GLY A 24 0.89 -2.17 -39.38
CA GLY A 24 -0.37 -2.61 -38.76
C GLY A 24 -0.55 -2.11 -37.33
N LEU A 25 0.15 -1.05 -36.92
CA LEU A 25 0.15 -0.51 -35.57
C LEU A 25 -0.58 0.83 -35.51
N SER A 26 -1.23 1.12 -34.38
CA SER A 26 -1.62 2.50 -34.06
C SER A 26 -0.37 3.35 -33.79
N SER A 27 -0.47 4.67 -33.95
CA SER A 27 0.68 5.56 -33.72
C SER A 27 1.22 5.47 -32.28
N GLY A 28 0.34 5.19 -31.30
CA GLY A 28 0.74 4.97 -29.91
C GLY A 28 1.42 3.62 -29.65
N GLN A 29 1.07 2.57 -30.40
CA GLN A 29 1.76 1.28 -30.37
C GLN A 29 3.12 1.37 -31.07
N TYR A 30 3.18 2.07 -32.21
CA TYR A 30 4.43 2.32 -32.92
C TYR A 30 5.46 3.05 -32.05
N ASP A 31 5.08 4.10 -31.33
CA ASP A 31 6.00 4.83 -30.45
C ASP A 31 6.52 3.96 -29.29
N ALA A 32 5.64 3.16 -28.69
CA ALA A 32 6.01 2.24 -27.62
C ALA A 32 6.94 1.15 -28.14
N TYR A 33 6.64 0.57 -29.30
CA TYR A 33 7.48 -0.41 -29.97
C TYR A 33 8.85 0.14 -30.31
N ARG A 34 8.90 1.31 -30.95
CA ARG A 34 10.14 1.99 -31.32
C ARG A 34 10.97 2.33 -30.08
N GLY A 35 10.33 2.82 -29.02
CA GLY A 35 10.98 3.10 -27.75
C GLY A 35 11.53 1.84 -27.07
N TYR A 36 10.81 0.72 -27.12
CA TYR A 36 11.25 -0.56 -26.58
C TYR A 36 12.40 -1.17 -27.40
N ALA A 37 12.26 -1.22 -28.74
CA ALA A 37 13.29 -1.72 -29.64
C ALA A 37 14.59 -0.90 -29.53
N HIS A 38 14.48 0.42 -29.38
CA HIS A 38 15.63 1.29 -29.12
C HIS A 38 16.33 0.94 -27.79
N LYS A 39 15.56 0.55 -26.76
CA LYS A 39 16.12 0.10 -25.47
C LYS A 39 16.79 -1.27 -25.59
N GLU A 40 16.19 -2.25 -26.28
CA GLU A 40 16.84 -3.54 -26.54
C GLU A 40 18.18 -3.36 -27.27
N LEU A 41 18.19 -2.52 -28.32
CA LEU A 41 19.41 -2.18 -29.05
C LEU A 41 20.44 -1.51 -28.13
N TRP A 42 20.01 -0.57 -27.29
CA TRP A 42 20.87 0.10 -26.32
C TRP A 42 21.51 -0.90 -25.35
N PHE A 43 20.76 -1.89 -24.85
CA PHE A 43 21.30 -2.93 -23.96
C PHE A 43 22.21 -3.93 -24.67
N ALA A 44 21.93 -4.28 -25.93
CA ALA A 44 22.81 -5.11 -26.74
C ALA A 44 24.15 -4.40 -26.98
N LYS A 45 24.11 -3.11 -27.33
CA LYS A 45 25.30 -2.27 -27.49
C LYS A 45 26.07 -2.11 -26.19
N ARG A 46 25.38 -1.96 -25.05
CA ARG A 46 26.02 -1.96 -23.73
C ARG A 46 26.73 -3.28 -23.44
N ALA A 47 26.09 -4.42 -23.66
CA ALA A 47 26.73 -5.72 -23.43
C ALA A 47 27.99 -5.88 -24.28
N ALA A 48 27.92 -5.50 -25.56
CA ALA A 48 29.08 -5.51 -26.45
C ALA A 48 30.16 -4.52 -26.02
N ALA A 49 29.79 -3.32 -25.57
CA ALA A 49 30.73 -2.31 -25.06
C ALA A 49 31.47 -2.78 -23.80
N ILE A 50 30.77 -3.43 -22.85
CA ILE A 50 31.38 -4.02 -21.66
C ILE A 50 32.43 -5.07 -22.05
N GLU A 51 32.12 -5.93 -23.01
CA GLU A 51 33.03 -7.00 -23.43
C GLU A 51 34.24 -6.45 -24.19
N LEU A 52 34.01 -5.56 -25.15
CA LEU A 52 35.08 -4.96 -25.96
C LEU A 52 36.03 -4.11 -25.10
N CYS A 53 35.53 -3.38 -24.11
CA CYS A 53 36.35 -2.57 -23.21
C CYS A 53 37.25 -3.38 -22.27
N LYS A 54 37.13 -4.72 -22.22
CA LYS A 54 38.12 -5.57 -21.53
C LYS A 54 39.44 -5.68 -22.29
N THR A 55 39.39 -5.49 -23.62
CA THR A 55 40.53 -5.74 -24.52
C THR A 55 40.87 -4.56 -25.42
N HIS A 56 39.97 -3.57 -25.56
CA HIS A 56 40.12 -2.40 -26.41
C HIS A 56 39.86 -1.11 -25.60
N SER A 57 40.43 0.02 -26.06
CA SER A 57 40.11 1.33 -25.48
C SER A 57 38.66 1.73 -25.76
N GLN A 58 38.11 2.68 -25.00
CA GLN A 58 36.75 3.18 -25.25
C GLN A 58 36.62 3.84 -26.64
N THR A 59 37.68 4.47 -27.14
CA THR A 59 37.73 5.06 -28.49
C THR A 59 37.64 3.98 -29.57
N GLU A 60 38.42 2.90 -29.43
CA GLU A 60 38.40 1.79 -30.39
C GLU A 60 37.10 0.98 -30.29
N THR A 61 36.56 0.81 -29.08
CA THR A 61 35.23 0.23 -28.86
C THR A 61 34.13 1.05 -29.56
N ALA A 62 34.21 2.38 -29.51
CA ALA A 62 33.28 3.26 -30.22
C ALA A 62 33.33 3.02 -31.74
N ARG A 63 34.54 2.88 -32.29
CA ARG A 63 34.74 2.57 -33.72
C ARG A 63 34.15 1.21 -34.10
N ILE A 64 34.42 0.17 -33.32
CA ILE A 64 33.93 -1.20 -33.55
C ILE A 64 32.39 -1.26 -33.49
N LEU A 65 31.77 -0.55 -32.55
CA LEU A 65 30.31 -0.52 -32.39
C LEU A 65 29.60 0.47 -33.32
N GLY A 66 30.33 1.21 -34.16
CA GLY A 66 29.78 2.23 -35.05
C GLY A 66 29.17 3.43 -34.30
N GLU A 67 29.70 3.74 -33.11
CA GLU A 67 29.29 4.88 -32.30
C GLU A 67 30.07 6.14 -32.65
N LYS A 68 29.43 7.29 -32.50
CA LYS A 68 30.00 8.58 -32.90
C LYS A 68 31.12 9.07 -32.00
N SER A 69 31.19 8.59 -30.76
CA SER A 69 32.16 9.07 -29.78
C SER A 69 32.40 8.10 -28.63
N GLU A 70 33.52 8.29 -27.94
CA GLU A 70 33.84 7.64 -26.65
C GLU A 70 32.78 7.92 -25.57
N SER A 71 32.16 9.10 -25.59
CA SER A 71 31.11 9.49 -24.64
C SER A 71 29.90 8.54 -24.70
N ASN A 72 29.60 7.99 -25.88
CA ASN A 72 28.54 7.00 -26.04
C ASN A 72 28.92 5.68 -25.34
N ILE A 73 30.18 5.27 -25.41
CA ILE A 73 30.69 4.10 -24.69
C ILE A 73 30.64 4.34 -23.19
N ARG A 74 31.03 5.52 -22.71
CA ARG A 74 30.91 5.88 -21.29
C ARG A 74 29.46 5.85 -20.79
N THR A 75 28.53 6.28 -21.64
CA THR A 75 27.09 6.20 -21.36
C THR A 75 26.62 4.74 -21.29
N TYR A 76 27.10 3.88 -22.20
CA TYR A 76 26.82 2.45 -22.15
C TYR A 76 27.44 1.77 -20.95
N LEU A 77 28.60 2.19 -20.46
CA LEU A 77 29.25 1.62 -19.28
C LEU A 77 28.67 2.16 -17.96
N ASN A 78 27.98 3.30 -17.99
CA ASN A 78 27.38 3.89 -16.80
C ASN A 78 26.17 3.08 -16.30
N ASP A 79 26.35 2.48 -15.12
CA ASP A 79 25.34 1.65 -14.47
C ASP A 79 24.07 2.41 -14.11
N GLU A 80 24.16 3.69 -13.76
CA GLU A 80 22.99 4.52 -13.42
C GLU A 80 22.15 4.84 -14.65
N ILE A 81 22.77 5.02 -15.81
CA ILE A 81 22.07 5.23 -17.08
C ILE A 81 21.43 3.92 -17.54
N ALA A 82 22.17 2.81 -17.48
CA ALA A 82 21.65 1.48 -17.76
C ALA A 82 20.45 1.14 -16.88
N TYR A 83 20.57 1.48 -15.59
CA TYR A 83 19.51 1.44 -14.62
C TYR A 83 18.32 2.24 -15.15
N ARG A 84 18.37 3.56 -15.36
CA ARG A 84 17.19 4.32 -15.85
C ARG A 84 16.55 3.80 -17.15
N GLN A 85 17.34 3.22 -18.07
CA GLN A 85 16.85 2.72 -19.36
C GLN A 85 16.06 1.39 -19.25
N GLY A 86 16.35 0.55 -18.24
CA GLY A 86 15.84 -0.83 -18.12
C GLY A 86 14.37 -0.99 -17.70
N ARG A 87 13.72 0.07 -17.20
CA ARG A 87 12.43 -0.03 -16.48
C ARG A 87 11.31 -0.68 -17.28
N VAL A 88 11.09 -0.20 -18.50
CA VAL A 88 10.04 -0.73 -19.40
C VAL A 88 10.39 -2.14 -19.86
N ARG A 89 11.68 -2.38 -20.16
CA ARG A 89 12.21 -3.68 -20.60
C ARG A 89 11.98 -4.76 -19.55
N ASN A 90 12.42 -4.50 -18.33
CA ASN A 90 12.38 -5.46 -17.24
C ASN A 90 10.93 -5.72 -16.80
N THR A 91 10.08 -4.68 -16.80
CA THR A 91 8.63 -4.83 -16.56
C THR A 91 7.97 -5.72 -17.61
N ALA A 92 8.27 -5.49 -18.90
CA ALA A 92 7.76 -6.33 -19.98
C ALA A 92 8.27 -7.77 -19.84
N ALA A 93 9.55 -7.96 -19.48
CA ALA A 93 10.14 -9.28 -19.28
C ALA A 93 9.49 -10.07 -18.15
N GLU A 94 9.14 -9.44 -17.02
CA GLU A 94 8.42 -10.14 -15.94
C GLU A 94 7.01 -10.55 -16.34
N LEU A 95 6.25 -9.66 -17.00
CA LEU A 95 4.93 -10.00 -17.52
C LEU A 95 5.01 -11.11 -18.56
N ARG A 96 6.02 -11.06 -19.44
CA ARG A 96 6.33 -12.11 -20.43
C ARG A 96 6.56 -13.45 -19.74
N LYS A 97 7.43 -13.46 -18.73
CA LYS A 97 7.80 -14.65 -17.97
C LYS A 97 6.59 -15.30 -17.30
N MET A 98 5.64 -14.53 -16.80
CA MET A 98 4.42 -15.08 -16.20
C MET A 98 3.51 -15.74 -17.25
N VAL A 99 3.25 -15.04 -18.36
CA VAL A 99 2.39 -15.57 -19.41
C VAL A 99 3.01 -16.82 -20.05
N ASP A 100 4.31 -16.76 -20.38
CA ASP A 100 5.06 -17.86 -21.02
C ASP A 100 5.41 -18.99 -20.03
N GLY A 101 5.50 -18.70 -18.74
CA GLY A 101 5.91 -19.64 -17.69
C GLY A 101 4.78 -20.56 -17.18
N GLY A 102 3.59 -20.46 -17.75
CA GLY A 102 2.48 -21.39 -17.50
C GLY A 102 1.22 -20.79 -16.86
N ASP A 103 1.21 -19.50 -16.52
CA ASP A 103 -0.02 -18.88 -15.98
C ASP A 103 -1.04 -18.60 -17.07
N GLN A 104 -0.59 -18.33 -18.32
CA GLN A 104 -1.38 -18.06 -19.55
C GLN A 104 -2.38 -16.87 -19.48
N TYR A 105 -2.98 -16.60 -18.32
CA TYR A 105 -3.98 -15.58 -18.01
C TYR A 105 -3.47 -14.69 -16.87
N VAL A 106 -2.78 -13.61 -17.20
CA VAL A 106 -2.17 -12.70 -16.21
C VAL A 106 -3.05 -11.46 -16.01
N GLY A 107 -3.57 -11.25 -14.80
CA GLY A 107 -4.32 -10.06 -14.44
C GLY A 107 -3.45 -8.80 -14.46
N ILE A 108 -3.88 -7.79 -15.20
CA ILE A 108 -3.19 -6.50 -15.42
C ILE A 108 -4.10 -5.30 -15.13
N GLY A 109 -4.91 -5.41 -14.09
CA GLY A 109 -5.83 -4.36 -13.64
C GLY A 109 -5.13 -3.08 -13.15
N SER A 110 -5.90 -2.03 -12.84
CA SER A 110 -5.38 -0.71 -12.46
C SER A 110 -4.52 -0.69 -11.18
N GLY A 111 -4.66 -1.69 -10.30
CA GLY A 111 -3.82 -1.83 -9.09
C GLY A 111 -2.49 -2.55 -9.33
N VAL A 112 -2.31 -3.22 -10.46
CA VAL A 112 -1.12 -4.05 -10.73
C VAL A 112 0.17 -3.23 -10.86
N PRO A 113 0.20 -2.03 -11.46
CA PRO A 113 1.42 -1.21 -11.51
C PRO A 113 1.96 -0.88 -10.12
N ALA A 114 1.05 -0.53 -9.20
CA ALA A 114 1.40 -0.27 -7.81
C ALA A 114 1.91 -1.55 -7.12
N LEU A 115 1.24 -2.69 -7.32
CA LEU A 115 1.69 -4.00 -6.81
C LEU A 115 3.09 -4.36 -7.31
N MET A 116 3.38 -4.08 -8.57
CA MET A 116 4.69 -4.29 -9.19
C MET A 116 5.72 -3.22 -8.83
N GLY A 117 5.32 -2.17 -8.09
CA GLY A 117 6.19 -1.07 -7.67
C GLY A 117 6.63 -0.15 -8.81
N VAL A 118 5.89 -0.08 -9.91
CA VAL A 118 6.23 0.73 -11.10
C VAL A 118 5.21 1.84 -11.37
N PRO A 119 5.63 2.99 -11.94
CA PRO A 119 4.68 4.01 -12.39
C PRO A 119 3.76 3.46 -13.47
N GLN A 120 2.50 3.91 -13.46
CA GLN A 120 1.50 3.56 -14.46
C GLN A 120 2.01 3.71 -15.89
N THR A 121 2.73 4.80 -16.18
CA THR A 121 3.30 5.07 -17.50
C THR A 121 4.33 4.03 -17.94
N THR A 122 5.13 3.50 -17.01
CA THR A 122 6.11 2.43 -17.29
C THR A 122 5.40 1.12 -17.60
N PHE A 123 4.37 0.79 -16.82
CA PHE A 123 3.56 -0.41 -17.02
C PHE A 123 2.80 -0.37 -18.36
N ASP A 124 2.16 0.75 -18.68
CA ASP A 124 1.43 0.91 -19.95
C ASP A 124 2.37 0.82 -21.17
N SER A 125 3.59 1.36 -21.07
CA SER A 125 4.61 1.17 -22.11
C SER A 125 5.06 -0.28 -22.25
N ALA A 126 5.18 -1.01 -21.14
CA ALA A 126 5.54 -2.42 -21.16
C ALA A 126 4.44 -3.28 -21.82
N LEU A 127 3.17 -3.03 -21.50
CA LEU A 127 2.04 -3.71 -22.15
C LEU A 127 1.99 -3.47 -23.65
N LYS A 128 2.18 -2.22 -24.10
CA LYS A 128 2.21 -1.91 -25.54
C LYS A 128 3.37 -2.58 -26.26
N ALA A 129 4.52 -2.74 -25.61
CA ALA A 129 5.64 -3.49 -26.19
C ALA A 129 5.27 -4.98 -26.38
N LEU A 130 4.65 -5.59 -25.37
CA LEU A 130 4.16 -6.97 -25.44
C LEU A 130 3.08 -7.14 -26.51
N GLU A 131 2.17 -6.17 -26.70
CA GLU A 131 1.18 -6.24 -27.78
C GLU A 131 1.82 -6.42 -29.17
N VAL A 132 2.97 -5.78 -29.41
CA VAL A 132 3.70 -5.95 -30.68
C VAL A 132 4.40 -7.30 -30.76
N GLU A 133 4.77 -7.90 -29.63
CA GLU A 133 5.31 -9.26 -29.55
C GLU A 133 4.23 -10.36 -29.67
N GLY A 134 2.97 -9.98 -29.93
CA GLY A 134 1.86 -10.93 -30.15
C GLY A 134 1.08 -11.28 -28.88
N TYR A 135 1.25 -10.52 -27.79
CA TYR A 135 0.41 -10.62 -26.60
C TYR A 135 -0.90 -9.86 -26.80
N LYS A 136 -1.95 -10.27 -26.09
CA LYS A 136 -3.29 -9.67 -26.20
C LYS A 136 -3.79 -9.24 -24.83
N THR A 137 -4.35 -8.03 -24.78
CA THR A 137 -5.05 -7.52 -23.60
C THR A 137 -6.56 -7.72 -23.78
N HIS A 138 -7.19 -8.44 -22.86
CA HIS A 138 -8.63 -8.65 -22.83
C HIS A 138 -9.26 -7.86 -21.68
N VAL A 139 -10.29 -7.09 -21.98
CA VAL A 139 -11.14 -6.47 -20.95
C VAL A 139 -12.36 -7.37 -20.75
N ILE A 140 -12.50 -7.96 -19.56
CA ILE A 140 -13.67 -8.73 -19.15
C ILE A 140 -14.47 -7.94 -18.12
N GLU A 141 -15.78 -8.10 -18.16
CA GLU A 141 -16.73 -7.51 -17.22
C GLU A 141 -17.33 -8.63 -16.37
N LEU A 142 -17.09 -8.56 -15.06
CA LEU A 142 -17.61 -9.51 -14.09
C LEU A 142 -18.65 -8.84 -13.21
N LYS A 143 -19.81 -9.48 -13.04
CA LYS A 143 -20.82 -9.02 -12.09
C LYS A 143 -20.26 -9.09 -10.67
N GLN A 144 -20.49 -8.06 -9.88
CA GLN A 144 -20.09 -8.09 -8.47
C GLN A 144 -20.94 -9.10 -7.72
N ILE A 145 -20.31 -9.98 -6.94
CA ILE A 145 -21.00 -11.00 -6.13
C ILE A 145 -22.06 -10.36 -5.23
N ASN A 146 -21.75 -9.18 -4.68
CA ASN A 146 -22.59 -8.49 -3.70
C ASN A 146 -23.62 -7.56 -4.35
N ASN A 147 -23.47 -7.24 -5.64
CA ASN A 147 -24.42 -6.42 -6.38
C ASN A 147 -24.41 -6.79 -7.88
N PRO A 148 -25.23 -7.75 -8.30
CA PRO A 148 -25.23 -8.28 -9.67
C PRO A 148 -25.63 -7.27 -10.75
N THR A 149 -26.19 -6.11 -10.37
CA THR A 149 -26.51 -5.02 -11.31
C THR A 149 -25.27 -4.22 -11.69
N ASN A 150 -24.18 -4.32 -10.92
CA ASN A 150 -22.92 -3.66 -11.19
C ASN A 150 -21.88 -4.64 -11.73
N THR A 151 -21.09 -4.18 -12.69
CA THR A 151 -19.98 -4.94 -13.28
C THR A 151 -18.64 -4.28 -12.99
N THR A 152 -17.64 -5.07 -12.62
CA THR A 152 -16.24 -4.65 -12.49
C THR A 152 -15.48 -5.05 -13.75
N LYS A 153 -14.69 -4.12 -14.30
CA LYS A 153 -13.80 -4.37 -15.45
C LYS A 153 -12.48 -4.94 -14.96
N HIS A 154 -12.13 -6.13 -15.42
CA HIS A 154 -10.80 -6.73 -15.23
C HIS A 154 -10.05 -6.73 -16.57
N LYS A 155 -8.75 -6.45 -16.52
CA LYS A 155 -7.86 -6.57 -17.68
C LYS A 155 -6.99 -7.81 -17.50
N VAL A 156 -6.88 -8.61 -18.54
CA VAL A 156 -6.10 -9.86 -18.55
C VAL A 156 -5.17 -9.85 -19.76
N LEU A 157 -3.89 -10.11 -19.53
CA LEU A 157 -2.85 -10.28 -20.53
C LEU A 157 -2.69 -11.77 -20.84
N THR A 158 -2.68 -12.10 -22.13
CA THR A 158 -2.52 -13.47 -22.66
C THR A 158 -1.57 -13.45 -23.86
N LYS A 159 -1.27 -14.63 -24.42
CA LYS A 159 -0.45 -14.78 -25.63
C LYS A 159 -1.15 -15.66 -26.67
N GLY A 160 -0.82 -15.44 -27.94
CA GLY A 160 -1.29 -16.29 -29.04
C GLY A 160 -2.77 -16.09 -29.34
N ASP A 161 -3.48 -17.17 -29.63
CA ASP A 161 -4.87 -17.13 -30.11
C ASP A 161 -5.93 -17.20 -29.02
N VAL A 162 -5.54 -17.01 -27.76
CA VAL A 162 -6.49 -16.95 -26.63
C VAL A 162 -7.55 -15.88 -26.90
N THR A 163 -8.81 -16.28 -26.88
CA THR A 163 -9.94 -15.39 -27.12
C THR A 163 -10.49 -14.84 -25.82
N LYS A 164 -11.27 -13.75 -25.90
CA LYS A 164 -12.00 -13.22 -24.73
C LYS A 164 -12.94 -14.26 -24.11
N ARG A 165 -13.50 -15.19 -24.91
CA ARG A 165 -14.34 -16.29 -24.43
C ARG A 165 -13.54 -17.27 -23.57
N ASP A 166 -12.31 -17.59 -23.97
CA ASP A 166 -11.43 -18.50 -23.23
C ASP A 166 -11.05 -17.90 -21.87
N VAL A 167 -10.85 -16.58 -21.81
CA VAL A 167 -10.63 -15.87 -20.54
C VAL A 167 -11.85 -16.01 -19.61
N TYR A 168 -13.07 -15.83 -20.13
CA TYR A 168 -14.29 -16.05 -19.34
C TYR A 168 -14.47 -17.50 -18.88
N GLY A 169 -13.97 -18.48 -19.64
CA GLY A 169 -14.01 -19.89 -19.27
C GLY A 169 -12.98 -20.30 -18.21
N ASN A 170 -11.99 -19.44 -17.93
CA ASN A 170 -10.85 -19.75 -17.04
C ASN A 170 -10.62 -18.62 -16.02
N LEU A 171 -11.69 -18.03 -15.49
CA LEU A 171 -11.61 -16.92 -14.53
C LEU A 171 -10.84 -17.31 -13.24
N ASP A 172 -10.98 -18.57 -12.83
CA ASP A 172 -10.29 -19.17 -11.67
C ASP A 172 -8.78 -19.32 -11.89
N LYS A 173 -8.31 -19.28 -13.15
CA LYS A 173 -6.90 -19.39 -13.50
C LYS A 173 -6.20 -18.04 -13.67
N ILE A 174 -6.94 -16.94 -13.56
CA ILE A 174 -6.33 -15.60 -13.65
C ILE A 174 -5.42 -15.38 -12.46
N LYS A 175 -4.12 -15.24 -12.71
CA LYS A 175 -3.12 -14.90 -11.68
C LYS A 175 -2.61 -13.48 -11.83
N TYR A 176 -2.27 -12.84 -10.73
CA TYR A 176 -1.73 -11.49 -10.73
C TYR A 176 -0.22 -11.53 -10.46
N PRO A 177 0.56 -10.56 -10.96
CA PRO A 177 2.00 -10.50 -10.68
C PRO A 177 2.32 -10.51 -9.18
N GLY A 178 3.01 -11.57 -8.73
CA GLY A 178 3.54 -11.73 -7.37
C GLY A 178 4.96 -11.18 -7.18
N VAL A 179 5.38 -10.26 -8.06
CA VAL A 179 6.69 -9.62 -8.04
C VAL A 179 6.52 -8.14 -7.73
N THR A 180 7.45 -7.57 -6.97
CA THR A 180 7.49 -6.13 -6.71
C THR A 180 8.89 -5.59 -6.91
N SER A 181 8.97 -4.43 -7.53
CA SER A 181 10.20 -3.68 -7.69
C SER A 181 10.31 -2.59 -6.63
N ILE A 182 11.48 -2.49 -5.99
CA ILE A 182 11.81 -1.41 -5.04
C ILE A 182 12.55 -0.24 -5.70
N ASP A 183 12.88 -0.41 -6.98
CA ASP A 183 13.66 0.50 -7.81
C ASP A 183 12.86 0.91 -9.07
N LYS A 184 11.54 0.85 -8.97
CA LYS A 184 10.60 1.35 -9.99
C LYS A 184 10.70 0.65 -11.35
N GLY A 185 10.99 -0.64 -11.34
CA GLY A 185 10.95 -1.57 -12.45
C GLY A 185 12.32 -2.04 -12.91
N LEU A 186 13.36 -1.93 -12.08
CA LEU A 186 14.74 -2.17 -12.48
C LEU A 186 15.20 -3.54 -12.08
N ASN A 187 14.91 -3.91 -10.85
CA ASN A 187 14.95 -5.27 -10.37
C ASN A 187 13.58 -5.60 -9.81
N TYR A 188 13.17 -6.84 -10.07
CA TYR A 188 11.98 -7.39 -9.48
C TYR A 188 12.40 -8.37 -8.41
N LEU A 189 11.89 -8.14 -7.21
CA LEU A 189 11.93 -9.12 -6.16
C LEU A 189 10.69 -9.99 -6.37
N GLY A 190 10.87 -11.30 -6.41
CA GLY A 190 9.76 -12.21 -6.15
C GLY A 190 9.15 -11.91 -4.78
N GLN A 191 8.03 -12.56 -4.48
CA GLN A 191 7.45 -12.52 -3.15
C GLN A 191 8.51 -12.89 -2.10
N VAL A 192 9.03 -11.88 -1.41
CA VAL A 192 10.14 -12.07 -0.48
C VAL A 192 9.56 -12.77 0.74
N LYS A 193 9.93 -14.05 0.92
CA LYS A 193 9.60 -14.82 2.12
C LYS A 193 9.93 -13.97 3.35
N PRO A 194 8.98 -13.73 4.28
CA PRO A 194 9.29 -13.05 5.53
C PRO A 194 10.41 -13.77 6.29
N LYS A 195 11.40 -13.02 6.75
CA LYS A 195 12.47 -13.57 7.58
C LYS A 195 11.95 -13.75 9.00
N SER A 196 11.98 -14.99 9.50
CA SER A 196 11.54 -15.30 10.86
C SER A 196 12.57 -14.91 11.92
N VAL A 197 12.06 -14.48 13.08
CA VAL A 197 12.81 -14.33 14.33
C VAL A 197 12.69 -15.63 15.14
N SER A 198 13.74 -15.99 15.89
CA SER A 198 13.64 -17.08 16.87
C SER A 198 12.74 -16.67 18.04
N SER A 199 11.83 -17.53 18.48
CA SER A 199 11.00 -17.30 19.66
C SER A 199 11.80 -17.09 20.97
N ASP A 200 13.09 -17.44 21.00
CA ASP A 200 13.97 -17.16 22.13
C ASP A 200 14.25 -15.67 22.32
N ARG A 201 14.26 -14.90 21.22
CA ARG A 201 14.43 -13.43 21.24
C ARG A 201 13.17 -12.70 21.70
N ILE A 202 12.07 -13.43 21.91
CA ILE A 202 10.75 -12.88 22.18
C ILE A 202 10.36 -13.14 23.64
N GLY A 203 10.13 -12.08 24.40
CA GLY A 203 9.45 -12.11 25.69
C GLY A 203 7.94 -11.92 25.49
N ILE A 204 7.13 -12.57 26.32
CA ILE A 204 5.68 -12.36 26.35
C ILE A 204 5.35 -11.74 27.71
N LEU A 205 4.63 -10.62 27.72
CA LEU A 205 4.00 -10.09 28.91
C LEU A 205 2.53 -10.53 28.88
N TYR A 206 2.18 -11.47 29.76
CA TYR A 206 0.84 -12.06 29.84
C TYR A 206 -0.11 -11.19 30.65
N GLY A 207 -1.41 -11.45 30.54
CA GLY A 207 -2.48 -10.68 31.17
C GLY A 207 -2.27 -10.45 32.68
N PRO A 208 -2.08 -11.52 33.49
CA PRO A 208 -1.83 -11.41 34.92
C PRO A 208 -0.59 -10.58 35.30
N ASP A 209 0.40 -10.52 34.41
CA ASP A 209 1.65 -9.79 34.61
C ASP A 209 1.58 -8.33 34.14
N GLY A 210 0.40 -7.88 33.69
CA GLY A 210 0.15 -6.52 33.19
C GLY A 210 0.07 -6.39 31.68
N GLY A 211 0.13 -7.49 30.93
CA GLY A 211 0.03 -7.52 29.47
C GLY A 211 -1.29 -6.97 28.92
N THR A 212 -2.39 -7.15 29.67
CA THR A 212 -3.73 -6.63 29.30
C THR A 212 -3.73 -5.11 29.10
N LYS A 213 -2.89 -4.37 29.84
CA LYS A 213 -2.84 -2.89 29.75
C LYS A 213 -2.28 -2.38 28.42
N LYS A 214 -1.63 -3.26 27.65
CA LYS A 214 -0.96 -2.97 26.38
C LYS A 214 -1.22 -4.08 25.35
N ASP A 215 -2.33 -4.80 25.46
CA ASP A 215 -2.63 -5.95 24.59
C ASP A 215 -2.46 -5.58 23.11
N GLY A 216 -1.68 -6.37 22.35
CA GLY A 216 -1.36 -6.08 20.96
C GLY A 216 -0.14 -5.18 20.71
N LEU A 217 0.42 -4.52 21.74
CA LEU A 217 1.66 -3.75 21.60
C LEU A 217 2.88 -4.67 21.49
N ILE A 218 3.72 -4.39 20.50
CA ILE A 218 5.05 -4.99 20.30
C ILE A 218 6.10 -3.95 20.68
N GLU A 219 6.95 -4.27 21.65
CA GLU A 219 8.06 -3.42 22.06
C GLU A 219 9.36 -3.95 21.47
N LEU A 220 10.09 -3.09 20.73
CA LEU A 220 11.30 -3.44 20.00
C LEU A 220 12.52 -2.81 20.65
N ARG A 221 13.58 -3.61 20.85
CA ARG A 221 14.88 -3.10 21.31
C ARG A 221 15.53 -2.20 20.26
N ARG A 222 15.96 -1.01 20.67
CA ARG A 222 16.72 -0.09 19.80
C ARG A 222 18.11 -0.64 19.47
N GLY A 223 18.62 -0.26 18.30
CA GLY A 223 19.99 -0.59 17.87
C GLY A 223 20.17 -2.01 17.34
N VAL A 224 19.10 -2.80 17.25
CA VAL A 224 19.13 -4.14 16.66
C VAL A 224 18.69 -4.02 15.19
N PRO A 225 19.61 -4.19 14.21
CA PRO A 225 19.32 -3.80 12.81
C PRO A 225 18.17 -4.56 12.14
N ASP A 226 18.02 -5.85 12.44
CA ASP A 226 17.04 -6.71 11.76
C ASP A 226 15.59 -6.52 12.23
N ILE A 227 15.39 -5.88 13.39
CA ILE A 227 14.07 -5.51 13.91
C ILE A 227 13.83 -3.99 13.87
N SER A 228 14.69 -3.23 13.20
CA SER A 228 14.56 -1.78 13.08
C SER A 228 13.35 -1.39 12.21
N MET A 229 12.57 -0.43 12.69
CA MET A 229 11.52 0.27 11.94
C MET A 229 12.05 1.52 11.21
N GLY A 230 13.37 1.71 11.15
CA GLY A 230 13.98 2.92 10.62
C GLY A 230 13.66 4.14 11.46
N GLU A 231 13.25 5.23 10.80
CA GLU A 231 12.93 6.52 11.44
C GLU A 231 11.53 6.55 12.09
N GLN A 232 10.74 5.47 11.96
CA GLN A 232 9.40 5.43 12.53
C GLN A 232 9.43 5.33 14.04
N LYS A 233 8.54 6.08 14.69
CA LYS A 233 8.30 5.94 16.13
C LYS A 233 7.39 4.76 16.43
N TYR A 234 6.42 4.51 15.55
CA TYR A 234 5.49 3.40 15.62
C TYR A 234 5.10 2.91 14.23
N ALA A 235 4.67 1.66 14.10
CA ALA A 235 4.12 1.12 12.86
C ALA A 235 3.21 -0.08 13.14
N GLN A 236 2.25 -0.37 12.28
CA GLN A 236 1.52 -1.64 12.37
C GLN A 236 2.33 -2.71 11.65
N VAL A 237 2.67 -3.81 12.33
CA VAL A 237 3.62 -4.79 11.80
C VAL A 237 3.12 -6.23 11.86
N ARG A 238 3.78 -7.09 11.09
CA ARG A 238 3.75 -8.55 11.17
C ARG A 238 5.19 -9.05 11.31
N ILE A 239 5.46 -9.86 12.33
CA ILE A 239 6.79 -10.42 12.57
C ILE A 239 6.67 -11.93 12.54
N ALA A 240 7.33 -12.57 11.57
CA ALA A 240 7.37 -14.02 11.46
C ALA A 240 8.20 -14.63 12.59
N VAL A 241 7.74 -15.76 13.15
CA VAL A 241 8.36 -16.46 14.28
C VAL A 241 8.46 -17.94 13.97
N ASP A 242 9.68 -18.47 14.04
CA ASP A 242 10.01 -19.89 13.84
C ASP A 242 9.38 -20.52 12.57
N ASP A 243 9.17 -19.73 11.52
CA ASP A 243 8.54 -20.12 10.24
C ASP A 243 7.13 -20.75 10.37
N LYS A 244 6.48 -20.61 11.53
CA LYS A 244 5.17 -21.25 11.83
C LYS A 244 4.16 -20.30 12.42
N TYR A 245 4.64 -19.28 13.13
CA TYR A 245 3.81 -18.33 13.85
C TYR A 245 4.15 -16.91 13.42
N TYR A 246 3.34 -15.95 13.85
CA TYR A 246 3.65 -14.54 13.70
C TYR A 246 3.03 -13.70 14.81
N LEU A 247 3.66 -12.56 15.08
CA LEU A 247 3.13 -11.50 15.91
C LEU A 247 2.33 -10.52 15.04
N LYS A 248 1.13 -10.15 15.51
CA LYS A 248 0.30 -9.08 14.98
C LYS A 248 0.26 -7.99 16.04
N GLY A 249 0.62 -6.76 15.68
CA GLY A 249 0.61 -5.67 16.65
C GLY A 249 1.02 -4.31 16.11
N MET A 250 0.86 -3.29 16.96
CA MET A 250 1.56 -2.02 16.81
C MET A 250 2.94 -2.14 17.43
N ALA A 251 3.99 -1.89 16.64
CA ALA A 251 5.35 -1.87 17.13
C ALA A 251 5.75 -0.46 17.55
N VAL A 252 6.44 -0.37 18.69
CA VAL A 252 7.11 0.83 19.21
C VAL A 252 8.52 0.45 19.68
N TYR A 253 9.43 1.40 19.73
CA TYR A 253 10.73 1.17 20.36
C TYR A 253 10.65 1.32 21.88
N SER A 254 11.34 0.43 22.60
CA SER A 254 11.47 0.48 24.06
C SER A 254 12.94 0.26 24.46
N ASP A 255 13.36 0.96 25.51
CA ASP A 255 14.73 0.88 26.03
C ASP A 255 14.83 -0.08 27.23
N ASN A 256 13.68 -0.54 27.74
CA ASN A 256 13.55 -1.29 28.99
C ASN A 256 13.11 -2.74 28.74
N LEU A 257 13.85 -3.49 27.91
CA LEU A 257 13.59 -4.91 27.65
C LEU A 257 14.54 -5.82 28.45
N PRO A 258 14.08 -6.99 28.94
CA PRO A 258 14.93 -7.97 29.61
C PRO A 258 16.18 -8.36 28.82
N LYS A 259 17.29 -8.65 29.50
CA LYS A 259 18.54 -9.06 28.83
C LYS A 259 18.30 -10.33 28.00
N GLY A 260 18.79 -10.33 26.76
CA GLY A 260 18.61 -11.45 25.82
C GLY A 260 17.27 -11.44 25.06
N VAL A 261 16.35 -10.54 25.40
CA VAL A 261 15.08 -10.32 24.69
C VAL A 261 15.21 -9.10 23.80
N ASP A 262 14.88 -9.23 22.52
CA ASP A 262 14.87 -8.11 21.55
C ASP A 262 13.45 -7.61 21.26
N ILE A 263 12.44 -8.44 21.50
CA ILE A 263 11.03 -8.15 21.24
C ILE A 263 10.23 -8.54 22.47
N VAL A 264 9.38 -7.66 23.00
CA VAL A 264 8.34 -8.02 23.97
C VAL A 264 6.97 -7.88 23.31
N PHE A 265 6.18 -8.95 23.35
CA PHE A 265 4.79 -8.93 22.92
C PHE A 265 3.86 -8.90 24.13
N ASN A 266 2.98 -7.91 24.18
CA ASN A 266 2.02 -7.74 25.26
C ASN A 266 0.70 -8.40 24.87
N THR A 267 0.15 -9.24 25.76
CA THR A 267 -1.12 -9.92 25.49
C THR A 267 -2.03 -10.00 26.72
N ASN A 268 -3.35 -9.97 26.51
CA ASN A 268 -4.35 -10.24 27.55
C ASN A 268 -4.50 -11.73 27.91
N LYS A 269 -3.81 -12.63 27.21
CA LYS A 269 -3.90 -14.08 27.43
C LYS A 269 -3.20 -14.53 28.71
N GLU A 270 -3.63 -15.67 29.21
CA GLU A 270 -2.98 -16.41 30.29
C GLU A 270 -1.72 -17.14 29.81
N ASN A 271 -0.79 -17.38 30.74
CA ASN A 271 0.42 -18.16 30.46
C ASN A 271 0.13 -19.66 30.54
N THR A 272 0.11 -20.33 29.39
CA THR A 272 -0.09 -21.78 29.27
C THR A 272 1.22 -22.59 29.38
N GLY A 273 2.35 -21.92 29.60
CA GLY A 273 3.70 -22.49 29.51
C GLY A 273 4.24 -22.57 28.08
N LYS A 274 3.44 -22.22 27.06
CA LYS A 274 3.86 -22.19 25.65
C LYS A 274 3.71 -20.79 25.07
N LYS A 275 4.83 -20.15 24.74
CA LYS A 275 4.85 -18.80 24.12
C LYS A 275 4.01 -18.72 22.84
N THR A 276 3.97 -19.81 22.06
CA THR A 276 3.24 -19.89 20.79
C THR A 276 1.74 -19.66 20.92
N ASP A 277 1.15 -19.93 22.09
CA ASP A 277 -0.29 -19.74 22.32
C ASP A 277 -0.66 -18.25 22.37
N ALA A 278 0.32 -17.38 22.63
CA ALA A 278 0.16 -15.93 22.50
C ALA A 278 0.13 -15.48 21.03
N MET A 279 0.74 -16.24 20.11
CA MET A 279 0.99 -15.86 18.72
C MET A 279 -0.11 -16.33 17.76
N LYS A 280 -0.11 -15.82 16.53
CA LYS A 280 -0.99 -16.30 15.45
C LYS A 280 -0.25 -17.36 14.62
N LYS A 281 -0.97 -18.34 14.08
CA LYS A 281 -0.40 -19.33 13.13
C LYS A 281 -0.31 -18.71 11.74
N MET A 282 0.78 -18.97 11.04
CA MET A 282 0.87 -18.61 9.62
C MET A 282 -0.20 -19.33 8.80
N GLU A 283 -0.64 -18.71 7.72
CA GLU A 283 -1.61 -19.34 6.83
C GLU A 283 -1.01 -20.56 6.14
N ILE A 284 -1.82 -21.61 6.01
CA ILE A 284 -1.47 -22.84 5.30
C ILE A 284 -2.16 -22.84 3.95
N ASP A 285 -1.40 -23.04 2.88
CA ASP A 285 -1.95 -23.27 1.55
C ASP A 285 -2.65 -24.65 1.53
N PRO A 286 -3.97 -24.68 1.28
CA PRO A 286 -4.74 -25.92 1.29
C PRO A 286 -4.29 -26.92 0.20
N LYS A 287 -3.61 -26.47 -0.85
CA LYS A 287 -3.12 -27.34 -1.93
C LYS A 287 -1.85 -28.08 -1.55
N THR A 288 -0.96 -27.43 -0.80
CA THR A 288 0.37 -27.98 -0.48
C THR A 288 0.47 -28.47 0.96
N GLY A 289 -0.45 -28.08 1.84
CA GLY A 289 -0.38 -28.36 3.27
C GLY A 289 0.80 -27.67 3.97
N LYS A 290 1.45 -26.71 3.30
CA LYS A 290 2.59 -25.93 3.80
C LYS A 290 2.17 -24.48 4.00
N VAL A 291 3.02 -23.70 4.68
CA VAL A 291 2.80 -22.26 4.82
C VAL A 291 2.62 -21.62 3.45
N ASP A 292 1.54 -20.87 3.30
CA ASP A 292 1.29 -20.00 2.16
C ASP A 292 2.26 -18.82 2.25
N TRP A 293 3.41 -18.92 1.58
CA TRP A 293 4.39 -17.84 1.54
C TRP A 293 3.95 -16.67 0.65
N GLU A 294 2.86 -16.81 -0.11
CA GLU A 294 2.25 -15.69 -0.83
C GLU A 294 1.40 -14.81 0.10
N ASN A 295 0.78 -15.39 1.12
CA ASN A 295 0.03 -14.59 2.11
C ASN A 295 0.10 -15.18 3.53
N PRO A 296 1.31 -15.28 4.12
CA PRO A 296 1.50 -16.03 5.37
C PRO A 296 0.82 -15.36 6.57
N PHE A 297 0.48 -14.07 6.45
CA PHE A 297 -0.11 -13.27 7.52
C PHE A 297 -1.61 -12.95 7.35
N LYS A 298 -2.24 -13.43 6.25
CA LYS A 298 -3.60 -13.02 5.83
C LYS A 298 -3.76 -11.50 5.72
N SER A 299 -2.70 -10.80 5.36
CA SER A 299 -2.71 -9.34 5.27
C SER A 299 -1.70 -8.86 4.25
N THR A 300 -2.09 -7.88 3.45
CA THR A 300 -1.18 -7.16 2.58
C THR A 300 -0.11 -6.47 3.43
N ILE A 301 1.15 -6.76 3.12
CA ILE A 301 2.30 -6.09 3.69
C ILE A 301 2.88 -5.12 2.66
N LYS A 302 3.39 -4.00 3.14
CA LYS A 302 4.10 -3.03 2.30
C LYS A 302 5.34 -3.65 1.69
N THR A 303 5.59 -3.24 0.46
CA THR A 303 6.79 -3.59 -0.30
C THR A 303 7.77 -2.43 -0.27
N GLY A 304 9.01 -2.62 -0.71
CA GLY A 304 10.04 -1.58 -0.55
C GLY A 304 9.76 -0.30 -1.33
N SER A 305 8.90 -0.30 -2.35
CA SER A 305 8.43 0.95 -2.99
C SER A 305 7.41 1.72 -2.16
N ASP A 306 6.72 1.04 -1.22
CA ASP A 306 5.63 1.60 -0.40
C ASP A 306 6.10 2.07 0.98
N LEU A 307 7.37 1.79 1.33
CA LEU A 307 7.98 2.17 2.60
C LEU A 307 8.68 3.53 2.45
N LYS A 308 8.26 4.50 3.25
CA LYS A 308 8.82 5.87 3.27
C LYS A 308 9.92 6.03 4.31
N TYR A 309 9.80 5.35 5.45
CA TYR A 309 10.63 5.59 6.63
C TYR A 309 11.54 4.40 6.98
N SER A 310 11.35 3.28 6.31
CA SER A 310 12.03 2.02 6.58
C SER A 310 12.38 1.31 5.27
N SER A 311 13.19 0.26 5.38
CA SER A 311 13.54 -0.58 4.25
C SER A 311 13.38 -2.05 4.61
N ARG A 312 12.88 -2.83 3.65
CA ARG A 312 12.84 -4.30 3.74
C ARG A 312 14.23 -4.92 3.84
N PHE A 313 15.27 -4.21 3.36
CA PHE A 313 16.64 -4.68 3.38
C PHE A 313 17.55 -3.62 4.01
N TYR A 314 18.55 -4.07 4.75
CA TYR A 314 19.59 -3.22 5.32
C TYR A 314 20.96 -3.82 5.02
N THR A 315 21.99 -3.00 5.09
CA THR A 315 23.37 -3.47 5.00
C THR A 315 23.87 -3.69 6.42
N ASP A 316 24.35 -4.90 6.71
CA ASP A 316 24.96 -5.20 8.01
C ASP A 316 26.35 -4.59 8.15
N LYS A 317 26.93 -4.72 9.34
CA LYS A 317 28.27 -4.23 9.68
C LYS A 317 29.38 -4.81 8.79
N ASP A 318 29.14 -5.94 8.14
CA ASP A 318 30.10 -6.62 7.27
C ASP A 318 29.89 -6.22 5.79
N GLY A 319 29.03 -5.24 5.52
CA GLY A 319 28.71 -4.77 4.17
C GLY A 319 27.75 -5.68 3.40
N LYS A 320 27.16 -6.70 4.04
CA LYS A 320 26.27 -7.65 3.37
C LYS A 320 24.81 -7.20 3.48
N LYS A 321 24.07 -7.38 2.38
CA LYS A 321 22.64 -7.11 2.34
C LYS A 321 21.88 -8.17 3.15
N GLN A 322 21.14 -7.71 4.14
CA GLN A 322 20.27 -8.51 5.00
C GLN A 322 18.82 -8.08 4.81
N GLN A 323 17.90 -8.98 5.11
CA GLN A 323 16.46 -8.69 5.14
C GLN A 323 16.03 -8.35 6.57
N SER A 324 15.19 -7.33 6.71
CA SER A 324 14.48 -7.01 7.96
C SER A 324 13.44 -8.08 8.27
N THR A 325 13.26 -8.34 9.56
CA THR A 325 12.23 -9.25 10.09
C THR A 325 10.89 -8.53 10.28
N ILE A 326 10.89 -7.19 10.24
CA ILE A 326 9.70 -6.36 10.35
C ILE A 326 9.00 -6.27 9.00
N ASN A 327 7.76 -6.75 8.94
CA ASN A 327 6.89 -6.56 7.77
C ASN A 327 5.84 -5.52 8.12
N ILE A 328 5.91 -4.34 7.50
CA ILE A 328 5.02 -3.23 7.82
C ILE A 328 3.71 -3.37 7.04
N VAL A 329 2.59 -3.16 7.73
CA VAL A 329 1.24 -3.09 7.15
C VAL A 329 0.87 -1.63 6.91
N ASN A 330 1.02 -0.79 7.93
CA ASN A 330 0.75 0.65 7.86
C ASN A 330 1.91 1.43 8.49
N GLU A 331 2.35 2.49 7.82
CA GLU A 331 3.37 3.43 8.33
C GLU A 331 2.74 4.55 9.16
N GLN A 332 3.54 5.17 10.03
CA GLN A 332 3.08 6.13 11.04
C GLN A 332 2.16 7.25 10.52
N ASP A 333 2.32 7.74 9.29
CA ASP A 333 1.56 8.89 8.74
C ASP A 333 0.30 8.50 7.94
N GLU A 334 -0.01 7.21 7.80
CA GLU A 334 -1.01 6.76 6.82
C GLU A 334 -2.46 6.77 7.31
N TRP A 335 -2.68 6.75 8.63
CA TRP A 335 -4.02 6.87 9.21
C TRP A 335 -4.70 8.20 8.85
N SER A 336 -3.92 9.23 8.50
CA SER A 336 -4.43 10.51 7.97
C SER A 336 -5.20 10.38 6.65
N LYS A 337 -5.09 9.24 5.96
CA LYS A 337 -5.77 8.99 4.67
C LYS A 337 -7.13 8.30 4.85
N TRP A 338 -7.52 7.99 6.08
CA TRP A 338 -8.74 7.23 6.34
C TRP A 338 -9.99 8.08 6.12
N ALA A 339 -11.01 7.48 5.49
CA ALA A 339 -12.23 8.18 5.10
C ALA A 339 -13.04 8.78 6.27
N THR A 340 -12.80 8.31 7.50
CA THR A 340 -13.39 8.88 8.71
C THR A 340 -12.84 10.27 9.05
N ASN A 341 -11.80 10.75 8.36
CA ASN A 341 -11.38 12.16 8.41
C ASN A 341 -12.40 13.09 7.78
N ASP A 342 -13.06 12.66 6.70
CA ASP A 342 -13.92 13.54 5.90
C ASP A 342 -15.41 13.22 6.02
N THR A 343 -15.74 12.08 6.63
CA THR A 343 -17.12 11.59 6.68
C THR A 343 -17.51 11.03 8.05
N LEU A 344 -18.79 11.16 8.38
CA LEU A 344 -19.41 10.54 9.54
C LEU A 344 -20.31 9.36 9.12
N PRO A 345 -20.06 8.14 9.62
CA PRO A 345 -20.92 6.99 9.39
C PRO A 345 -22.31 7.14 10.01
N SER A 346 -23.33 6.60 9.35
CA SER A 346 -24.72 6.54 9.83
C SER A 346 -24.84 5.89 11.21
N GLN A 347 -24.03 4.86 11.50
CA GLN A 347 -23.98 4.20 12.80
C GLN A 347 -23.67 5.15 13.97
N PHE A 348 -22.79 6.13 13.76
CA PHE A 348 -22.50 7.18 14.75
C PHE A 348 -23.65 8.17 14.82
N LEU A 349 -24.06 8.70 13.67
CA LEU A 349 -25.09 9.73 13.57
C LEU A 349 -26.40 9.33 14.23
N ALA A 350 -26.83 8.07 14.08
CA ALA A 350 -28.05 7.54 14.71
C ALA A 350 -28.07 7.68 16.24
N LYS A 351 -26.90 7.87 16.86
CA LYS A 351 -26.73 8.03 18.31
C LYS A 351 -26.48 9.49 18.72
N GLN A 352 -26.50 10.43 17.78
CA GLN A 352 -26.20 11.84 18.04
C GLN A 352 -27.47 12.73 17.98
N PRO A 353 -27.40 13.99 18.45
CA PRO A 353 -28.55 14.89 18.41
C PRO A 353 -29.04 15.16 16.97
N PRO A 354 -30.38 15.18 16.71
CA PRO A 354 -30.93 15.38 15.37
C PRO A 354 -30.42 16.64 14.65
N ALA A 355 -30.20 17.73 15.38
CA ALA A 355 -29.66 18.97 14.82
C ALA A 355 -28.26 18.80 14.20
N LEU A 356 -27.39 18.01 14.84
CA LEU A 356 -26.05 17.71 14.31
C LEU A 356 -26.18 16.90 13.01
N ILE A 357 -27.03 15.87 13.02
CA ILE A 357 -27.26 14.99 11.86
C ILE A 357 -27.75 15.82 10.67
N GLN A 358 -28.77 16.66 10.88
CA GLN A 358 -29.34 17.51 9.85
C GLN A 358 -28.31 18.50 9.29
N SER A 359 -27.51 19.14 10.16
CA SER A 359 -26.47 20.08 9.71
C SER A 359 -25.43 19.40 8.82
N GLN A 360 -24.92 18.23 9.23
CA GLN A 360 -23.89 17.52 8.47
C GLN A 360 -24.43 16.91 7.16
N LEU A 361 -25.69 16.43 7.14
CA LEU A 361 -26.34 15.98 5.91
C LEU A 361 -26.64 17.13 4.95
N LYS A 362 -27.02 18.30 5.50
CA LYS A 362 -27.24 19.51 4.69
C LYS A 362 -25.96 19.95 3.99
N GLN A 363 -24.81 19.93 4.66
CA GLN A 363 -23.52 20.26 4.04
C GLN A 363 -23.19 19.34 2.85
N VAL A 364 -23.41 18.03 2.99
CA VAL A 364 -23.23 17.09 1.87
C VAL A 364 -24.17 17.43 0.72
N THR A 365 -25.45 17.67 1.03
CA THR A 365 -26.48 18.00 0.04
C THR A 365 -26.17 19.29 -0.71
N ASP A 366 -25.79 20.36 0.02
CA ASP A 366 -25.41 21.64 -0.55
C ASP A 366 -24.17 21.51 -1.44
N GLY A 367 -23.18 20.71 -1.02
CA GLY A 367 -21.99 20.41 -1.81
C GLY A 367 -22.31 19.68 -3.12
N GLN A 368 -23.20 18.68 -3.09
CA GLN A 368 -23.64 18.00 -4.33
C GLN A 368 -24.43 18.94 -5.26
N LYS A 369 -25.27 19.82 -4.70
CA LYS A 369 -25.98 20.85 -5.50
C LYS A 369 -25.02 21.82 -6.17
N ALA A 370 -23.98 22.26 -5.47
CA ALA A 370 -22.94 23.12 -6.03
C ALA A 370 -22.17 22.39 -7.16
N ARG A 371 -21.75 21.15 -6.93
CA ARG A 371 -21.08 20.32 -7.94
C ARG A 371 -21.95 20.11 -9.19
N LEU A 372 -23.25 19.87 -9.02
CA LEU A 372 -24.17 19.76 -10.14
C LEU A 372 -24.23 21.07 -10.92
N LYS A 373 -24.35 22.22 -10.24
CA LYS A 373 -24.34 23.55 -10.87
C LYS A 373 -23.06 23.78 -11.69
N ASP A 374 -21.91 23.39 -11.14
CA ASP A 374 -20.61 23.51 -11.83
C ASP A 374 -20.57 22.63 -13.09
N ILE A 375 -21.01 21.37 -13.00
CA ILE A 375 -21.08 20.47 -14.16
C ILE A 375 -22.00 21.04 -15.24
N MET A 376 -23.16 21.58 -14.84
CA MET A 376 -24.13 22.18 -15.76
C MET A 376 -23.57 23.40 -16.49
N SER A 377 -22.61 24.12 -15.89
CA SER A 377 -21.94 25.29 -16.49
C SER A 377 -20.91 24.96 -17.58
N ILE A 378 -20.49 23.69 -17.73
CA ILE A 378 -19.49 23.28 -18.74
C ILE A 378 -20.04 23.47 -20.15
N SER A 379 -19.31 24.13 -21.05
CA SER A 379 -19.82 24.38 -22.41
C SER A 379 -19.76 23.15 -23.33
N ASN A 380 -18.79 22.26 -23.12
CA ASN A 380 -18.61 21.07 -23.95
C ASN A 380 -19.61 19.96 -23.58
N ASN A 381 -20.52 19.63 -24.48
CA ASN A 381 -21.60 18.66 -24.24
C ASN A 381 -21.11 17.23 -23.99
N THR A 382 -20.04 16.78 -24.65
CA THR A 382 -19.48 15.44 -24.46
C THR A 382 -18.87 15.29 -23.06
N ILE A 383 -18.07 16.28 -22.63
CA ILE A 383 -17.46 16.29 -21.30
C ILE A 383 -18.55 16.43 -20.22
N LYS A 384 -19.53 17.32 -20.44
CA LYS A 384 -20.68 17.47 -19.54
C LYS A 384 -21.44 16.16 -19.37
N GLY A 385 -21.76 15.45 -20.46
CA GLY A 385 -22.46 14.17 -20.41
C GLY A 385 -21.70 13.12 -19.59
N ILE A 386 -20.39 13.01 -19.79
CA ILE A 386 -19.54 12.11 -18.99
C ILE A 386 -19.56 12.51 -17.50
N MET A 387 -19.42 13.80 -17.19
CA MET A 387 -19.41 14.28 -15.81
C MET A 387 -20.77 14.14 -15.12
N LEU A 388 -21.88 14.32 -15.84
CA LEU A 388 -23.23 14.09 -15.32
C LEU A 388 -23.48 12.63 -15.01
N ASN A 389 -23.05 11.70 -15.88
CA ASN A 389 -23.13 10.26 -15.61
C ASN A 389 -22.31 9.88 -14.38
N ASN A 390 -21.06 10.35 -14.29
CA ASN A 390 -20.22 10.12 -13.11
C ASN A 390 -20.81 10.73 -11.83
N PHE A 391 -21.51 11.87 -11.94
CA PHE A 391 -22.21 12.49 -10.83
C PHE A 391 -23.42 11.66 -10.39
N ALA A 392 -24.24 11.18 -11.34
CA ALA A 392 -25.38 10.32 -11.06
C ALA A 392 -24.96 9.01 -10.37
N GLU A 393 -23.95 8.31 -10.91
CA GLU A 393 -23.39 7.09 -10.29
C GLU A 393 -22.86 7.36 -8.86
N SER A 394 -22.24 8.53 -8.64
CA SER A 394 -21.78 8.96 -7.32
C SER A 394 -22.95 9.19 -6.35
N CYS A 395 -24.06 9.77 -6.81
CA CYS A 395 -25.27 9.96 -6.01
C CYS A 395 -25.91 8.62 -5.63
N ASP A 396 -26.02 7.69 -6.57
CA ASP A 396 -26.54 6.35 -6.31
C ASP A 396 -25.70 5.62 -5.27
N LYS A 397 -24.37 5.66 -5.40
CA LYS A 397 -23.45 5.07 -4.41
C LYS A 397 -23.59 5.69 -3.03
N GLN A 398 -23.74 7.02 -2.96
CA GLN A 398 -23.94 7.72 -1.69
C GLN A 398 -25.28 7.39 -1.04
N SER A 399 -26.33 7.14 -1.82
CA SER A 399 -27.66 6.79 -1.31
C SER A 399 -27.68 5.49 -0.50
N VAL A 400 -26.75 4.56 -0.78
CA VAL A 400 -26.63 3.29 -0.05
C VAL A 400 -25.92 3.46 1.29
N HIS A 401 -24.86 4.28 1.34
CA HIS A 401 -24.01 4.41 2.53
C HIS A 401 -24.42 5.56 3.46
N LEU A 402 -25.14 6.57 2.95
CA LEU A 402 -25.67 7.74 3.67
C LEU A 402 -24.67 8.34 4.67
N LYS A 403 -23.44 8.60 4.21
CA LYS A 403 -22.42 9.26 5.03
C LYS A 403 -22.68 10.76 5.09
N ALA A 404 -22.62 11.35 6.29
CA ALA A 404 -22.68 12.80 6.45
C ALA A 404 -21.28 13.43 6.38
N ALA A 405 -21.23 14.76 6.24
CA ALA A 405 -19.97 15.50 6.24
C ALA A 405 -19.22 15.29 7.56
N GLY A 406 -17.89 15.29 7.50
CA GLY A 406 -17.02 15.29 8.66
C GLY A 406 -17.14 16.57 9.50
N LEU A 407 -16.77 16.46 10.77
CA LEU A 407 -16.72 17.61 11.67
C LEU A 407 -15.38 18.36 11.56
N PRO A 408 -15.37 19.68 11.81
CA PRO A 408 -14.13 20.46 11.82
C PRO A 408 -13.06 19.84 12.73
N ARG A 409 -11.83 19.70 12.21
CA ARG A 409 -10.66 19.15 12.92
C ARG A 409 -10.85 17.71 13.43
N GLN A 410 -11.82 16.95 12.92
CA GLN A 410 -11.89 15.53 13.24
C GLN A 410 -10.71 14.79 12.60
N THR A 411 -10.12 13.82 13.30
CA THR A 411 -9.06 12.99 12.73
C THR A 411 -9.21 11.51 13.03
N ALA A 412 -8.81 10.67 12.09
CA ALA A 412 -8.59 9.24 12.25
C ALA A 412 -7.21 9.03 12.87
N SER A 413 -7.17 8.40 14.04
CA SER A 413 -5.94 8.16 14.78
C SER A 413 -5.86 6.70 15.20
N VAL A 414 -4.68 6.09 15.06
CA VAL A 414 -4.39 4.80 15.69
C VAL A 414 -4.26 4.99 17.20
N ILE A 415 -4.76 4.02 17.96
CA ILE A 415 -4.61 4.03 19.42
C ILE A 415 -3.32 3.31 19.81
N LEU A 416 -2.59 3.93 20.72
CA LEU A 416 -1.42 3.36 21.38
C LEU A 416 -1.62 3.48 22.90
N PRO A 417 -1.01 2.60 23.71
CA PRO A 417 -1.11 2.72 25.15
C PRO A 417 -0.39 3.99 25.58
N GLY A 418 -1.06 4.89 26.30
CA GLY A 418 -0.47 6.11 26.84
C GLY A 418 0.26 5.81 28.14
N PRO A 419 1.61 5.66 28.16
CA PRO A 419 2.30 5.33 29.41
C PRO A 419 2.14 6.52 30.36
N ASP A 420 1.71 6.28 31.60
CA ASP A 420 1.44 7.30 32.62
C ASP A 420 0.38 8.35 32.23
N VAL A 421 -0.42 8.10 31.18
CA VAL A 421 -1.62 8.91 30.89
C VAL A 421 -2.68 8.55 31.93
N LYS A 422 -3.24 9.55 32.61
CA LYS A 422 -4.25 9.33 33.63
C LYS A 422 -5.57 8.90 33.02
N GLU A 423 -6.39 8.23 33.80
CA GLU A 423 -7.78 7.97 33.43
C GLU A 423 -8.53 9.28 33.14
N GLY A 424 -9.31 9.30 32.05
CA GLY A 424 -10.01 10.50 31.59
C GLY A 424 -9.13 11.50 30.80
N GLU A 425 -7.83 11.25 30.68
CA GLU A 425 -6.91 12.02 29.85
C GLU A 425 -6.51 11.27 28.57
N VAL A 426 -5.99 12.03 27.60
CA VAL A 426 -5.46 11.50 26.34
C VAL A 426 -4.25 12.31 25.89
N PHE A 427 -3.20 11.61 25.48
CA PHE A 427 -2.10 12.23 24.75
C PHE A 427 -2.48 12.31 23.27
N ALA A 428 -2.78 13.52 22.77
CA ALA A 428 -3.25 13.74 21.42
C ALA A 428 -2.57 14.99 20.81
N PRO A 429 -1.35 14.85 20.26
CA PRO A 429 -0.51 15.99 19.85
C PRO A 429 -1.13 16.90 18.77
N ASN A 430 -2.06 16.38 17.97
CA ASN A 430 -2.79 17.16 16.98
C ASN A 430 -3.88 18.10 17.58
N TYR A 431 -4.15 17.99 18.88
CA TYR A 431 -5.13 18.79 19.60
C TYR A 431 -4.46 19.67 20.66
N LYS A 432 -5.12 20.77 21.04
CA LYS A 432 -4.53 21.69 22.02
C LYS A 432 -4.68 21.12 23.43
N ASN A 433 -3.67 21.35 24.27
CA ASN A 433 -3.71 20.94 25.67
C ASN A 433 -4.96 21.54 26.37
N GLY A 434 -5.70 20.73 27.11
CA GLY A 434 -6.95 21.11 27.76
C GLY A 434 -8.20 21.04 26.88
N GLU A 435 -8.09 20.80 25.56
CA GLU A 435 -9.27 20.52 24.72
C GLU A 435 -9.96 19.24 25.18
N ARG A 436 -11.30 19.21 25.07
CA ARG A 436 -12.07 17.99 25.24
C ARG A 436 -12.30 17.33 23.89
N ILE A 437 -12.01 16.04 23.78
CA ILE A 437 -12.21 15.28 22.55
C ILE A 437 -13.07 14.05 22.84
N ALA A 438 -13.98 13.73 21.92
CA ALA A 438 -14.68 12.45 21.90
C ALA A 438 -13.91 11.47 21.02
N LEU A 439 -13.76 10.22 21.48
CA LEU A 439 -13.19 9.15 20.66
C LEU A 439 -14.29 8.21 20.20
N VAL A 440 -14.28 7.86 18.92
CA VAL A 440 -15.25 6.94 18.33
C VAL A 440 -14.50 5.83 17.61
N ARG A 441 -14.51 4.62 18.16
CA ARG A 441 -14.13 3.41 17.43
C ARG A 441 -15.32 2.90 16.62
N TYR A 442 -15.06 2.33 15.45
CA TYR A 442 -16.10 1.74 14.60
C TYR A 442 -15.82 0.25 14.38
N PRO A 443 -16.87 -0.60 14.39
CA PRO A 443 -18.23 -0.29 14.81
C PRO A 443 -18.33 -0.01 16.33
N HIS A 444 -19.39 0.68 16.77
CA HIS A 444 -19.71 0.83 18.21
C HIS A 444 -21.21 0.61 18.49
N GLY A 445 -21.50 -0.04 19.61
CA GLY A 445 -22.81 -0.46 20.07
C GLY A 445 -23.66 0.69 20.63
N GLY A 446 -23.05 1.68 21.28
CA GLY A 446 -23.81 2.72 21.97
C GLY A 446 -23.04 4.00 22.27
N LYS A 447 -23.71 4.96 22.90
CA LYS A 447 -23.08 6.20 23.41
C LYS A 447 -22.10 5.92 24.55
N PHE A 448 -22.28 4.79 25.24
CA PHE A 448 -21.42 4.34 26.33
C PHE A 448 -20.02 3.92 25.86
N GLU A 449 -19.83 3.66 24.56
CA GLU A 449 -18.51 3.36 23.96
C GLU A 449 -17.84 4.61 23.34
N ILE A 450 -18.33 5.81 23.66
CA ILE A 450 -17.79 7.07 23.16
C ILE A 450 -17.19 7.84 24.34
N PRO A 451 -15.95 7.56 24.78
CA PRO A 451 -15.32 8.31 25.85
C PRO A 451 -15.09 9.77 25.44
N ILE A 452 -15.28 10.68 26.39
CA ILE A 452 -14.87 12.08 26.26
C ILE A 452 -13.70 12.32 27.21
N LEU A 453 -12.56 12.69 26.63
CA LEU A 453 -11.29 12.81 27.35
C LEU A 453 -10.76 14.24 27.28
N THR A 454 -9.91 14.60 28.23
CA THR A 454 -9.19 15.87 28.24
C THR A 454 -7.79 15.67 27.65
N VAL A 455 -7.43 16.48 26.68
CA VAL A 455 -6.10 16.41 26.04
C VAL A 455 -5.03 16.86 27.03
N ASN A 456 -4.09 15.96 27.33
CA ASN A 456 -2.89 16.25 28.10
C ASN A 456 -1.65 15.85 27.30
N ASN A 457 -1.06 16.84 26.63
CA ASN A 457 0.13 16.67 25.82
C ASN A 457 1.43 16.89 26.61
N ASN A 458 1.40 16.88 27.94
CA ASN A 458 2.60 17.09 28.76
C ASN A 458 3.32 15.79 29.17
N ASN A 459 2.74 14.63 28.86
CA ASN A 459 3.31 13.33 29.22
C ASN A 459 4.64 13.04 28.47
N PRO A 460 5.80 12.95 29.16
CA PRO A 460 7.10 12.74 28.51
C PRO A 460 7.25 11.37 27.85
N MET A 461 6.68 10.32 28.45
CA MET A 461 6.79 8.94 27.95
C MET A 461 5.96 8.76 26.67
N ALA A 462 4.73 9.28 26.66
CA ALA A 462 3.89 9.31 25.47
C ALA A 462 4.53 10.17 24.35
N LYS A 463 5.14 11.31 24.68
CA LYS A 463 5.92 12.11 23.71
C LYS A 463 7.09 11.33 23.11
N LYS A 464 7.82 10.56 23.91
CA LYS A 464 8.96 9.75 23.44
C LYS A 464 8.49 8.61 22.53
N MET A 465 7.38 7.97 22.87
CA MET A 465 6.85 6.82 22.14
C MET A 465 6.11 7.22 20.85
N ILE A 466 5.23 8.23 20.92
CA ILE A 466 4.33 8.62 19.82
C ILE A 466 4.91 9.80 19.02
N GLY A 467 5.62 10.70 19.70
CA GLY A 467 6.08 11.96 19.12
C GLY A 467 5.17 13.14 19.46
N ALA A 468 5.77 14.30 19.73
CA ALA A 468 5.04 15.55 19.97
C ALA A 468 4.40 16.14 18.70
N ASP A 469 4.82 15.65 17.55
CA ASP A 469 4.48 16.08 16.20
C ASP A 469 3.57 15.07 15.46
N SER A 470 3.16 13.99 16.15
CA SER A 470 2.29 12.97 15.55
C SER A 470 0.93 13.57 15.15
N THR A 471 0.46 13.24 13.94
CA THR A 471 -0.84 13.68 13.43
C THR A 471 -1.87 12.55 13.38
N THR A 472 -1.43 11.33 13.65
CA THR A 472 -2.10 10.08 13.28
C THR A 472 -2.16 9.06 14.40
N ALA A 473 -1.59 9.34 15.56
CA ALA A 473 -1.67 8.46 16.74
C ALA A 473 -1.97 9.24 18.01
N ILE A 474 -2.68 8.58 18.93
CA ILE A 474 -2.99 9.07 20.27
C ILE A 474 -2.59 8.02 21.33
N GLY A 475 -2.27 8.49 22.54
CA GLY A 475 -1.99 7.66 23.70
C GLY A 475 -3.17 7.69 24.68
N ILE A 476 -3.76 6.53 24.97
CA ILE A 476 -4.91 6.41 25.88
C ILE A 476 -4.62 5.51 27.08
N HIS A 477 -5.33 5.73 28.18
CA HIS A 477 -5.32 4.83 29.33
C HIS A 477 -6.03 3.50 28.99
N HIS A 478 -5.64 2.38 29.61
CA HIS A 478 -6.21 1.06 29.29
C HIS A 478 -7.73 0.99 29.56
N THR A 479 -8.24 1.65 30.61
CA THR A 479 -9.70 1.70 30.88
C THR A 479 -10.48 2.43 29.78
N THR A 480 -9.84 3.37 29.07
CA THR A 480 -10.44 3.99 27.88
C THR A 480 -10.52 3.00 26.73
N ALA A 481 -9.51 2.15 26.55
CA ALA A 481 -9.52 1.09 25.53
C ALA A 481 -10.63 0.06 25.82
N GLU A 482 -10.80 -0.32 27.09
CA GLU A 482 -11.92 -1.16 27.56
C GLU A 482 -13.29 -0.54 27.19
N GLN A 483 -13.47 0.77 27.45
CA GLN A 483 -14.69 1.49 27.06
C GLN A 483 -14.93 1.53 25.54
N LEU A 484 -13.86 1.53 24.73
CA LEU A 484 -13.93 1.51 23.26
C LEU A 484 -14.24 0.12 22.68
N SER A 485 -15.13 -0.63 23.35
CA SER A 485 -15.51 -2.01 22.99
C SER A 485 -14.32 -2.98 23.08
N GLY A 486 -13.55 -2.89 24.17
CA GLY A 486 -12.38 -3.74 24.41
C GLY A 486 -11.31 -3.58 23.32
N ALA A 487 -11.06 -2.34 22.91
CA ALA A 487 -10.07 -2.06 21.87
C ALA A 487 -8.67 -2.53 22.30
N ASP A 488 -7.90 -3.04 21.34
CA ASP A 488 -6.52 -3.47 21.55
C ASP A 488 -5.54 -2.46 20.92
N PHE A 489 -4.25 -2.70 21.09
CA PHE A 489 -3.19 -1.89 20.49
C PHE A 489 -2.53 -2.64 19.32
N ASP A 490 -3.32 -3.40 18.55
CA ASP A 490 -2.83 -4.17 17.39
C ASP A 490 -3.00 -3.47 16.03
N GLY A 491 -3.52 -2.25 16.09
CA GLY A 491 -3.80 -1.35 14.97
C GLY A 491 -5.24 -0.84 14.94
N ASP A 492 -5.99 -1.03 16.03
CA ASP A 492 -7.26 -0.37 16.24
C ASP A 492 -7.14 1.15 16.14
N THR A 493 -8.24 1.80 15.76
CA THR A 493 -8.26 3.23 15.50
C THR A 493 -9.54 3.85 16.01
N VAL A 494 -9.48 5.17 16.18
CA VAL A 494 -10.60 6.00 16.57
C VAL A 494 -10.70 7.21 15.67
N THR A 495 -11.92 7.72 15.53
CA THR A 495 -12.15 9.08 15.09
C THR A 495 -12.16 9.99 16.31
N CYS A 496 -11.19 10.89 16.36
CA CYS A 496 -11.06 11.95 17.36
C CYS A 496 -11.89 13.15 16.92
N ILE A 497 -12.81 13.62 17.77
CA ILE A 497 -13.71 14.74 17.47
C ILE A 497 -13.56 15.80 18.56
N PRO A 498 -13.01 16.99 18.27
CA PRO A 498 -12.90 18.04 19.27
C PRO A 498 -14.27 18.65 19.58
N LEU A 499 -14.55 18.78 20.87
CA LEU A 499 -15.80 19.35 21.38
C LEU A 499 -15.69 20.87 21.51
N ASN A 500 -16.80 21.56 21.27
CA ASN A 500 -16.93 23.00 21.51
C ASN A 500 -18.40 23.37 21.69
N SER A 501 -18.71 24.65 21.83
CA SER A 501 -20.09 25.14 22.01
C SER A 501 -21.05 24.74 20.88
N ARG A 502 -20.55 24.47 19.67
CA ARG A 502 -21.33 24.04 18.49
C ARG A 502 -21.29 22.53 18.27
N ILE A 503 -20.24 21.85 18.71
CA ILE A 503 -20.04 20.40 18.53
C ILE A 503 -20.19 19.73 19.89
N ASN A 504 -21.39 19.20 20.14
CA ASN A 504 -21.72 18.46 21.35
C ASN A 504 -22.05 17.00 21.00
N ILE A 505 -21.08 16.11 21.23
CA ILE A 505 -21.23 14.68 21.02
C ILE A 505 -21.85 14.03 22.26
N LYS A 506 -22.92 13.26 22.06
CA LYS A 506 -23.57 12.51 23.14
C LYS A 506 -22.72 11.28 23.50
N SER A 507 -22.33 11.24 24.76
CA SER A 507 -21.60 10.18 25.43
C SER A 507 -22.35 9.73 26.69
N GLN A 508 -22.13 8.50 27.12
CA GLN A 508 -22.60 7.94 28.39
C GLN A 508 -21.44 7.26 29.13
N PRO A 509 -21.52 7.11 30.46
CA PRO A 509 -20.58 6.26 31.19
C PRO A 509 -20.56 4.84 30.62
N ALA A 510 -19.41 4.17 30.75
CA ALA A 510 -19.28 2.76 30.40
C ALA A 510 -20.34 1.93 31.15
N VAL A 511 -20.92 0.94 30.47
CA VAL A 511 -21.80 -0.04 31.11
C VAL A 511 -20.91 -0.95 31.95
N LYS A 512 -21.20 -1.04 33.25
CA LYS A 512 -20.47 -1.91 34.18
C LYS A 512 -20.85 -3.36 34.00
#